data_AF-A0A1S1NI61-F1
#
_entry.id   AF-A0A1S1NI61-F1
#
_cell.length_a   1.000
_cell.length_b   1.000
_cell.length_c   1.000
_cell.angle_alpha   90.00
_cell.angle_beta   90.00
_cell.angle_gamma   90.00
#
_symmetry.space_group_name_H-M   'P 1'
#
loop_
_entity.id
_entity.type
_entity.pdbx_description
1 polymer ?
#
loop_
_entity_poly.entity_id
_entity_poly.type
_entity_poly.pdbx_seq_one_letter_code
_entity_poly.pdbx_strand_id
1 'polypeptide(L)'
;MCYIFRMTVGDLADHDYWLPKTRWFSPRLDVAAVATILELQETTVRQYAARDVAGFPAPLTREGGRNYWSADQIFTYIDTERPQLRHRIPRLYAPANLNPAVFLFAERLAVQRPFGVNVEFAVHHWQPSDGRGPIAVAYPAPLDEPAWDYASMLLEQLPAVSAVAVVTNEISLLPGEHGWQAALGVAERGHPAWAALRFKNVRKHVVEMGWYHLAHLLGHDLPWWSASLRDLNAITSWFPGAPRQQIRPRGLFYNESMLRQLVTHAPHSDAARLGDLVDRINRILEGPAIGDELPVGEETERPGLVQAAEPLYRLPEIPAAPDEHELGWLLHQHVPDPLAADTAATTVRMLRPLEPLVAYVAHIGPQRGTLATEWLSDSVAVSAPASDELGFAIARQAVSETERVTRYCKHRRNPLTWLVETDAGAVYATVGTKVPATGHLIEFELAEHSAFFRDSNGSVWPLPAPARGHYYTSGYAGTGPNNLYKSVRALASDASRNLAALGGHVTVDERSPLWRYILRNEPPFALNKAELATAVSGCR
;
A
#
# COMPACT_ATOMS: atom_id res chain seq x y z
N MET A 1 -24.44 -16.91 38.19
CA MET A 1 -23.63 -15.91 37.46
C MET A 1 -22.34 -16.62 37.08
N CYS A 2 -22.33 -17.32 35.94
CA CYS A 2 -21.21 -18.15 35.52
C CYS A 2 -20.22 -17.29 34.74
N TYR A 3 -19.02 -17.11 35.30
CA TYR A 3 -17.88 -16.61 34.56
C TYR A 3 -17.42 -17.69 33.58
N ILE A 4 -17.66 -17.46 32.29
CA ILE A 4 -17.00 -18.24 31.23
C ILE A 4 -15.57 -17.71 31.16
N PHE A 5 -14.63 -18.49 31.71
CA PHE A 5 -13.21 -18.34 31.42
C PHE A 5 -13.02 -18.55 29.91
N ARG A 6 -12.67 -17.48 29.18
CA ARG A 6 -12.03 -17.64 27.86
C ARG A 6 -10.65 -18.25 28.13
N MET A 7 -10.45 -19.47 27.65
CA MET A 7 -9.14 -20.11 27.63
C MET A 7 -8.17 -19.22 26.82
N THR A 8 -7.11 -18.75 27.46
CA THR A 8 -5.92 -18.26 26.77
C THR A 8 -5.38 -19.41 25.92
N VAL A 9 -5.12 -19.17 24.63
CA VAL A 9 -4.31 -20.06 23.78
C VAL A 9 -2.91 -20.00 24.38
N GLY A 10 -2.61 -20.91 25.31
CA GLY A 10 -1.40 -20.89 26.13
C GLY A 10 -0.76 -22.25 26.31
N ASP A 11 -1.26 -23.27 25.61
CA ASP A 11 -0.57 -24.55 25.49
C ASP A 11 0.34 -24.48 24.27
N LEU A 12 1.65 -24.65 24.49
CA LEU A 12 2.64 -24.86 23.43
C LEU A 12 2.04 -25.85 22.42
N ALA A 13 1.83 -25.41 21.19
CA ALA A 13 1.33 -26.29 20.15
C ALA A 13 2.20 -27.55 20.09
N ASP A 14 1.54 -28.71 20.16
CA ASP A 14 2.20 -30.01 20.05
C ASP A 14 3.02 -30.07 18.75
N HIS A 15 4.09 -30.85 18.73
CA HIS A 15 4.99 -30.97 17.60
C HIS A 15 4.24 -31.27 16.29
N ASP A 16 3.20 -32.10 16.36
CA ASP A 16 2.33 -32.46 15.25
C ASP A 16 1.63 -31.27 14.57
N TYR A 17 1.46 -30.14 15.28
CA TYR A 17 0.90 -28.91 14.73
C TYR A 17 1.88 -28.21 13.77
N TRP A 18 3.17 -28.19 14.10
CA TRP A 18 4.18 -27.44 13.34
C TRP A 18 4.70 -28.19 12.11
N LEU A 19 4.75 -29.52 12.18
CA LEU A 19 5.26 -30.37 11.09
C LEU A 19 4.58 -30.08 9.73
N PRO A 20 3.23 -30.00 9.61
CA PRO A 20 2.59 -29.71 8.33
C PRO A 20 2.68 -28.23 7.91
N LYS A 21 3.04 -27.33 8.83
CA LYS A 21 3.14 -25.87 8.58
C LYS A 21 4.51 -25.44 8.08
N THR A 22 5.49 -26.32 8.16
CA THR A 22 6.83 -26.08 7.62
C THR A 22 7.16 -27.13 6.57
N ARG A 23 8.00 -26.76 5.61
CA ARG A 23 8.38 -27.69 4.55
C ARG A 23 9.51 -28.66 4.93
N TRP A 24 10.07 -28.55 6.13
CA TRP A 24 11.29 -29.26 6.53
C TRP A 24 11.13 -30.77 6.56
N PHE A 25 9.93 -31.24 6.88
CA PHE A 25 9.62 -32.65 7.09
C PHE A 25 9.04 -33.36 5.85
N SER A 26 8.76 -32.61 4.79
CA SER A 26 8.21 -33.17 3.54
C SER A 26 9.28 -33.84 2.67
N PRO A 27 8.99 -35.00 2.02
CA PRO A 27 9.92 -35.70 1.13
C PRO A 27 10.10 -34.96 -0.21
N ARG A 28 10.99 -33.97 -0.26
CA ARG A 28 11.13 -33.04 -1.40
C ARG A 28 12.50 -33.07 -2.06
N LEU A 29 13.50 -33.57 -1.35
CA LEU A 29 14.89 -33.58 -1.82
C LEU A 29 15.13 -34.85 -2.61
N ASP A 30 15.37 -34.69 -3.91
CA ASP A 30 15.87 -35.77 -4.75
C ASP A 30 17.38 -35.98 -4.54
N VAL A 31 17.92 -37.00 -5.19
CA VAL A 31 19.35 -37.34 -5.14
C VAL A 31 20.24 -36.14 -5.48
N ALA A 32 19.87 -35.32 -6.46
CA ALA A 32 20.67 -34.16 -6.88
C ALA A 32 20.67 -33.07 -5.81
N ALA A 33 19.52 -32.78 -5.20
CA ALA A 33 19.41 -31.85 -4.09
C ALA A 33 20.21 -32.31 -2.86
N VAL A 34 20.09 -33.59 -2.48
CA VAL A 34 20.87 -34.17 -1.37
C VAL A 34 22.37 -34.11 -1.65
N ALA A 35 22.79 -34.47 -2.86
CA ALA A 35 24.18 -34.39 -3.29
C ALA A 35 24.74 -32.96 -3.19
N THR A 36 23.95 -31.97 -3.62
CA THR A 36 24.31 -30.54 -3.54
C THR A 36 24.45 -30.08 -2.08
N ILE A 37 23.50 -30.43 -1.21
CA ILE A 37 23.53 -30.05 0.21
C ILE A 37 24.71 -30.69 0.95
N LEU A 38 25.01 -31.96 0.65
CA LEU A 38 26.08 -32.73 1.32
C LEU A 38 27.46 -32.58 0.68
N GLU A 39 27.58 -31.80 -0.39
CA GLU A 39 28.79 -31.66 -1.21
C GLU A 39 29.33 -33.03 -1.68
N LEU A 40 28.42 -33.88 -2.15
CA LEU A 40 28.69 -35.21 -2.66
C LEU A 40 28.37 -35.30 -4.16
N GLN A 41 28.87 -36.36 -4.79
CA GLN A 41 28.40 -36.76 -6.11
C GLN A 41 27.06 -37.51 -5.99
N GLU A 42 26.16 -37.34 -6.97
CA GLU A 42 24.88 -38.06 -7.01
C GLU A 42 25.05 -39.58 -6.94
N THR A 43 26.12 -40.10 -7.56
CA THR A 43 26.46 -41.52 -7.52
C THR A 43 26.77 -42.00 -6.10
N THR A 44 27.47 -41.19 -5.30
CA THR A 44 27.76 -41.48 -3.89
C THR A 44 26.46 -41.55 -3.07
N VAL A 45 25.56 -40.59 -3.27
CA VAL A 45 24.25 -40.57 -2.58
C VAL A 45 23.44 -41.82 -2.92
N ARG A 46 23.39 -42.21 -4.20
CA ARG A 46 22.71 -43.46 -4.63
C ARG A 46 23.34 -44.70 -4.00
N GLN A 47 24.68 -44.77 -3.94
CA GLN A 47 25.38 -45.89 -3.32
C GLN A 47 25.12 -45.97 -1.82
N TYR A 48 25.13 -44.84 -1.10
CA TYR A 48 24.84 -44.81 0.33
C TYR A 48 23.42 -45.29 0.61
N ALA A 49 22.45 -44.80 -0.16
CA ALA A 49 21.05 -45.22 -0.05
C ALA A 49 20.81 -46.70 -0.41
N ALA A 50 21.56 -47.24 -1.38
CA ALA A 50 21.41 -48.63 -1.82
C ALA A 50 22.10 -49.65 -0.90
N ARG A 51 23.20 -49.25 -0.25
CA ARG A 51 24.02 -50.10 0.62
C ARG A 51 23.69 -49.98 2.11
N ASP A 52 22.70 -49.15 2.45
CA ASP A 52 22.29 -48.87 3.83
C ASP A 52 23.50 -48.51 4.72
N VAL A 53 24.29 -47.54 4.23
CA VAL A 53 25.51 -47.11 4.93
C VAL A 53 25.14 -46.59 6.31
N ALA A 54 25.76 -47.14 7.36
CA ALA A 54 25.51 -46.76 8.74
C ALA A 54 25.56 -45.23 8.92
N GLY A 55 24.54 -44.67 9.55
CA GLY A 55 24.39 -43.23 9.81
C GLY A 55 23.72 -42.45 8.67
N PHE A 56 23.76 -42.91 7.41
CA PHE A 56 23.12 -42.20 6.31
C PHE A 56 21.60 -42.42 6.31
N PRO A 57 20.76 -41.37 6.18
CA PRO A 57 19.31 -41.52 6.29
C PRO A 57 18.71 -42.30 5.12
N ALA A 58 17.81 -43.24 5.42
CA ALA A 58 16.98 -43.89 4.43
C ALA A 58 15.98 -42.88 3.80
N PRO A 59 15.68 -43.00 2.49
CA PRO A 59 14.70 -42.12 1.85
C PRO A 59 13.31 -42.28 2.46
N LEU A 60 12.64 -41.16 2.71
CA LEU A 60 11.30 -41.12 3.31
C LEU A 60 10.24 -41.66 2.34
N THR A 61 10.36 -41.37 1.04
CA THR A 61 9.50 -41.96 0.00
C THR A 61 10.31 -42.45 -1.20
N ARG A 62 9.74 -43.45 -1.89
CA ARG A 62 10.25 -43.98 -3.16
C ARG A 62 9.15 -43.90 -4.20
N GLU A 63 9.22 -42.94 -5.11
CA GLU A 63 8.19 -42.67 -6.12
C GLU A 63 8.78 -42.81 -7.51
N GLY A 64 8.16 -43.63 -8.36
CA GLY A 64 8.63 -43.85 -9.75
C GLY A 64 10.09 -44.31 -9.85
N GLY A 65 10.57 -45.08 -8.86
CA GLY A 65 11.97 -45.54 -8.79
C GLY A 65 12.98 -44.48 -8.34
N ARG A 66 12.52 -43.30 -7.90
CA ARG A 66 13.36 -42.23 -7.36
C ARG A 66 13.26 -42.19 -5.83
N ASN A 67 14.37 -41.87 -5.18
CA ASN A 67 14.46 -41.71 -3.74
C ASN A 67 14.25 -40.23 -3.37
N TYR A 68 13.43 -39.98 -2.36
CA TYR A 68 13.18 -38.64 -1.83
C TYR A 68 13.43 -38.60 -0.32
N TRP A 69 14.10 -37.55 0.12
CA TRP A 69 14.39 -37.25 1.52
C TRP A 69 13.70 -35.97 1.96
N SER A 70 13.45 -35.84 3.26
CA SER A 70 13.10 -34.55 3.86
C SER A 70 14.36 -33.72 4.14
N ALA A 71 14.20 -32.40 4.31
CA ALA A 71 15.31 -31.54 4.70
C ALA A 71 15.77 -31.87 6.14
N ASP A 72 14.83 -32.15 7.04
CA ASP A 72 15.08 -32.58 8.41
C ASP A 72 15.99 -33.83 8.50
N GLN A 73 15.74 -34.86 7.67
CA GLN A 73 16.60 -36.05 7.61
C GLN A 73 18.06 -35.70 7.26
N ILE A 74 18.24 -34.82 6.27
CA ILE A 74 19.57 -34.44 5.78
C ILE A 74 20.28 -33.50 6.77
N PHE A 75 19.56 -32.57 7.38
CA PHE A 75 20.14 -31.63 8.35
C PHE A 75 20.49 -32.33 9.66
N THR A 76 19.67 -33.27 10.13
CA THR A 76 19.99 -34.13 11.28
C THR A 76 21.26 -34.96 11.03
N TYR A 77 21.41 -35.48 9.81
CA TYR A 77 22.63 -36.17 9.38
C TYR A 77 23.84 -35.24 9.36
N ILE A 78 23.70 -33.99 8.87
CA ILE A 78 24.77 -33.00 8.93
C ILE A 78 25.18 -32.73 10.39
N ASP A 79 24.23 -32.52 11.29
CA ASP A 79 24.53 -32.19 12.68
C ASP A 79 25.26 -33.30 13.43
N THR A 80 24.94 -34.56 13.10
CA THR A 80 25.46 -35.75 13.78
C THR A 80 26.76 -36.26 13.15
N GLU A 81 26.78 -36.38 11.82
CA GLU A 81 27.83 -37.11 11.08
C GLU A 81 28.73 -36.20 10.24
N ARG A 82 28.29 -34.96 9.93
CA ARG A 82 29.05 -34.01 9.09
C ARG A 82 29.02 -32.57 9.61
N PRO A 83 29.44 -32.31 10.86
CA PRO A 83 29.29 -30.99 11.49
C PRO A 83 29.99 -29.85 10.75
N GLN A 84 31.00 -30.13 9.91
CA GLN A 84 31.66 -29.16 9.03
C GLN A 84 30.70 -28.53 8.00
N LEU A 85 29.60 -29.21 7.66
CA LEU A 85 28.57 -28.72 6.74
C LEU A 85 27.43 -27.96 7.43
N ARG A 86 27.51 -27.67 8.75
CA ARG A 86 26.47 -26.93 9.48
C ARG A 86 26.13 -25.58 8.86
N HIS A 87 27.08 -24.91 8.21
CA HIS A 87 26.87 -23.65 7.48
C HIS A 87 25.94 -23.77 6.26
N ARG A 88 25.57 -24.99 5.85
CA ARG A 88 24.59 -25.29 4.80
C ARG A 88 23.16 -25.44 5.33
N ILE A 89 22.97 -25.55 6.65
CA ILE A 89 21.65 -25.69 7.26
C ILE A 89 21.03 -24.29 7.38
N PRO A 90 19.87 -24.03 6.75
CA PRO A 90 19.12 -22.77 6.90
C PRO A 90 18.91 -22.37 8.35
N ARG A 91 19.03 -21.08 8.66
CA ARG A 91 18.90 -20.62 10.05
C ARG A 91 17.50 -20.85 10.61
N LEU A 92 16.45 -20.73 9.78
CA LEU A 92 15.05 -20.96 10.15
C LEU A 92 14.61 -22.43 10.08
N TYR A 93 15.52 -23.36 9.81
CA TYR A 93 15.25 -24.78 10.08
C TYR A 93 15.13 -25.00 11.59
N ALA A 94 14.22 -25.87 12.03
CA ALA A 94 14.21 -26.34 13.40
C ALA A 94 13.87 -27.84 13.43
N PRO A 95 14.67 -28.66 14.14
CA PRO A 95 14.31 -30.06 14.37
C PRO A 95 12.98 -30.16 15.12
N ALA A 96 12.34 -31.32 15.06
CA ALA A 96 11.03 -31.53 15.68
C ALA A 96 11.01 -31.14 17.17
N ASN A 97 12.02 -31.56 17.93
CA ASN A 97 12.07 -31.37 19.38
C ASN A 97 13.02 -30.22 19.75
N LEU A 98 12.49 -29.00 19.79
CA LEU A 98 13.19 -27.82 20.30
C LEU A 98 12.60 -27.37 21.63
N ASN A 99 13.43 -26.88 22.54
CA ASN A 99 12.91 -26.08 23.65
C ASN A 99 12.52 -24.69 23.11
N PRO A 100 11.52 -24.02 23.70
CA PRO A 100 11.18 -22.66 23.32
C PRO A 100 12.39 -21.73 23.40
N ALA A 101 12.50 -20.83 22.42
CA ALA A 101 13.55 -19.83 22.37
C ALA A 101 13.44 -18.84 23.54
N VAL A 102 14.54 -18.19 23.88
CA VAL A 102 14.56 -17.13 24.89
C VAL A 102 14.48 -15.78 24.19
N PHE A 103 13.50 -14.95 24.54
CA PHE A 103 13.49 -13.54 24.15
C PHE A 103 14.59 -12.81 24.92
N LEU A 104 15.49 -12.15 24.20
CA LEU A 104 16.65 -11.47 24.78
C LEU A 104 16.32 -10.03 25.13
N PHE A 105 15.95 -9.24 24.13
CA PHE A 105 15.55 -7.84 24.24
C PHE A 105 14.96 -7.36 22.92
N ALA A 106 14.47 -6.13 22.90
CA ALA A 106 14.09 -5.43 21.68
C ALA A 106 14.80 -4.08 21.60
N GLU A 107 15.11 -3.64 20.38
CA GLU A 107 15.73 -2.35 20.10
C GLU A 107 15.12 -1.67 18.87
N ARG A 108 15.56 -0.44 18.60
CA ARG A 108 15.21 0.31 17.39
C ARG A 108 16.46 0.51 16.56
N LEU A 109 16.36 0.22 15.26
CA LEU A 109 17.45 0.40 14.30
C LEU A 109 16.96 1.21 13.11
N ALA A 110 17.87 1.92 12.47
CA ALA A 110 17.62 2.64 11.24
C ALA A 110 18.57 2.17 10.14
N VAL A 111 18.01 1.86 8.98
CA VAL A 111 18.76 1.48 7.79
C VAL A 111 18.64 2.60 6.76
N GLN A 112 19.78 3.09 6.28
CA GLN A 112 19.81 4.14 5.27
C GLN A 112 19.55 3.54 3.88
N ARG A 113 18.49 3.99 3.20
CA ARG A 113 18.22 3.67 1.79
C ARG A 113 19.30 4.27 0.88
N PRO A 114 19.52 3.70 -0.33
CA PRO A 114 19.98 4.49 -1.45
C PRO A 114 19.14 5.78 -1.54
N PHE A 115 19.76 6.94 -1.80
CA PHE A 115 19.13 8.28 -1.74
C PHE A 115 18.95 8.92 -0.35
N GLY A 116 19.46 8.30 0.72
CA GLY A 116 19.68 8.98 2.01
C GLY A 116 18.47 9.04 2.95
N VAL A 117 17.36 8.36 2.62
CA VAL A 117 16.19 8.24 3.51
C VAL A 117 16.39 7.08 4.48
N ASN A 118 16.19 7.31 5.78
CA ASN A 118 16.28 6.25 6.78
C ASN A 118 14.96 5.50 6.91
N VAL A 119 15.02 4.17 6.94
CA VAL A 119 13.91 3.30 7.33
C VAL A 119 14.14 2.81 8.75
N GLU A 120 13.17 3.06 9.62
CA GLU A 120 13.22 2.61 11.00
C GLU A 120 12.58 1.23 11.16
N PHE A 121 13.19 0.43 12.03
CA PHE A 121 12.75 -0.90 12.41
C PHE A 121 12.70 -1.02 13.93
N ALA A 122 11.70 -1.74 14.43
CA ALA A 122 11.76 -2.34 15.75
C ALA A 122 12.25 -3.78 15.59
N VAL A 123 13.27 -4.16 16.36
CA VAL A 123 13.95 -5.45 16.21
C VAL A 123 13.86 -6.23 17.50
N HIS A 124 13.36 -7.46 17.43
CA HIS A 124 13.29 -8.41 18.54
C HIS A 124 14.42 -9.42 18.43
N HIS A 125 15.23 -9.55 19.49
CA HIS A 125 16.33 -10.48 19.55
C HIS A 125 15.91 -11.75 20.29
N TRP A 126 16.16 -12.89 19.66
CA TRP A 126 15.80 -14.19 20.19
C TRP A 126 16.99 -15.13 20.19
N GLN A 127 17.08 -15.98 21.21
CA GLN A 127 18.02 -17.08 21.28
C GLN A 127 17.26 -18.41 21.12
N PRO A 128 17.23 -18.98 19.91
CA PRO A 128 16.73 -20.34 19.72
C PRO A 128 17.56 -21.36 20.51
N SER A 129 16.94 -22.46 20.93
CA SER A 129 17.61 -23.48 21.75
C SER A 129 18.46 -24.47 20.94
N ASP A 130 18.70 -24.18 19.66
CA ASP A 130 19.42 -25.05 18.73
C ASP A 130 20.95 -24.85 18.72
N GLY A 131 21.45 -23.92 19.54
CA GLY A 131 22.88 -23.64 19.66
C GLY A 131 23.51 -22.94 18.44
N ARG A 132 22.72 -22.48 17.45
CA ARG A 132 23.23 -21.85 16.21
C ARG A 132 23.30 -20.32 16.29
N GLY A 133 23.35 -19.78 17.51
CA GLY A 133 23.44 -18.34 17.80
C GLY A 133 22.08 -17.62 17.75
N PRO A 134 22.01 -16.36 18.20
CA PRO A 134 20.75 -15.62 18.24
C PRO A 134 20.29 -15.20 16.85
N ILE A 135 19.01 -14.90 16.70
CA ILE A 135 18.40 -14.31 15.50
C ILE A 135 17.70 -13.00 15.84
N ALA A 136 17.45 -12.18 14.84
CA ALA A 136 16.66 -10.97 14.95
C ALA A 136 15.39 -11.06 14.10
N VAL A 137 14.27 -10.60 14.65
CA VAL A 137 12.99 -10.45 13.93
C VAL A 137 12.70 -8.95 13.83
N ALA A 138 12.65 -8.43 12.62
CA ALA A 138 12.55 -6.99 12.38
C ALA A 138 11.18 -6.62 11.80
N TYR A 139 10.57 -5.60 12.40
CA TYR A 139 9.29 -5.03 11.99
C TYR A 139 9.55 -3.62 11.46
N PRO A 140 9.32 -3.36 10.16
CA PRO A 140 9.50 -2.03 9.61
C PRO A 140 8.40 -1.08 10.08
N ALA A 141 8.71 0.22 10.14
CA ALA A 141 7.70 1.26 10.07
C ALA A 141 6.81 1.07 8.81
N PRO A 142 5.65 1.74 8.70
CA PRO A 142 4.87 1.71 7.45
C PRO A 142 5.72 2.08 6.23
N LEU A 143 5.74 1.21 5.20
CA LEU A 143 6.50 1.37 3.95
C LEU A 143 5.58 1.26 2.73
N ASP A 144 5.98 1.86 1.61
CA ASP A 144 5.38 1.75 0.27
C ASP A 144 5.85 0.52 -0.52
N GLU A 145 6.88 -0.15 -0.03
CA GLU A 145 7.54 -1.25 -0.73
C GLU A 145 7.74 -2.47 0.17
N PRO A 146 7.95 -3.66 -0.42
CA PRO A 146 8.26 -4.86 0.33
C PRO A 146 9.56 -4.70 1.13
N ALA A 147 9.51 -5.04 2.42
CA ALA A 147 10.65 -4.84 3.31
C ALA A 147 11.76 -5.91 3.19
N TRP A 148 11.67 -6.86 2.24
CA TRP A 148 12.61 -7.98 2.13
C TRP A 148 14.06 -7.55 1.98
N ASP A 149 14.31 -6.56 1.12
CA ASP A 149 15.66 -6.12 0.76
C ASP A 149 16.44 -5.54 1.96
N TYR A 150 15.76 -5.18 3.05
CA TYR A 150 16.39 -4.67 4.27
C TYR A 150 16.99 -5.76 5.15
N ALA A 151 16.64 -7.04 4.95
CA ALA A 151 17.12 -8.12 5.81
C ALA A 151 18.65 -8.24 5.79
N SER A 152 19.27 -8.13 4.61
CA SER A 152 20.74 -8.19 4.47
C SER A 152 21.42 -6.97 5.07
N MET A 153 20.85 -5.77 4.88
CA MET A 153 21.38 -4.52 5.45
C MET A 153 21.31 -4.52 6.99
N LEU A 154 20.22 -5.01 7.57
CA LEU A 154 20.09 -5.21 9.01
C LEU A 154 21.09 -6.25 9.52
N LEU A 155 21.31 -7.34 8.78
CA LEU A 155 22.28 -8.37 9.16
C LEU A 155 23.71 -7.82 9.20
N GLU A 156 24.07 -6.91 8.29
CA GLU A 156 25.37 -6.22 8.31
C GLU A 156 25.55 -5.36 9.57
N GLN A 157 24.48 -4.69 10.02
CA GLN A 157 24.51 -3.87 11.24
C GLN A 157 24.46 -4.69 12.55
N LEU A 158 24.04 -5.95 12.48
CA LEU A 158 23.87 -6.84 13.64
C LEU A 158 24.92 -7.98 13.63
N PRO A 159 26.20 -7.72 13.97
CA PRO A 159 27.26 -8.73 13.91
C PRO A 159 27.03 -9.94 14.83
N ALA A 160 26.30 -9.75 15.93
CA ALA A 160 26.04 -10.78 16.94
C ALA A 160 24.94 -11.78 16.54
N VAL A 161 24.09 -11.46 15.56
CA VAL A 161 23.00 -12.37 15.13
C VAL A 161 23.41 -13.21 13.94
N SER A 162 22.90 -14.44 13.91
CA SER A 162 23.12 -15.43 12.86
C SER A 162 22.18 -15.26 11.66
N ALA A 163 21.00 -14.65 11.87
CA ALA A 163 20.08 -14.26 10.81
C ALA A 163 19.18 -13.09 11.23
N VAL A 164 18.64 -12.40 10.23
CA VAL A 164 17.56 -11.42 10.35
C VAL A 164 16.38 -11.90 9.53
N ALA A 165 15.21 -11.99 10.16
CA ALA A 165 13.92 -12.19 9.50
C ALA A 165 13.13 -10.89 9.53
N VAL A 166 12.86 -10.30 8.37
CA VAL A 166 12.04 -9.09 8.24
C VAL A 166 10.60 -9.47 7.95
N VAL A 167 9.70 -8.99 8.81
CA VAL A 167 8.26 -9.17 8.65
C VAL A 167 7.73 -8.25 7.56
N THR A 168 7.05 -8.80 6.56
CA THR A 168 6.46 -8.00 5.48
C THR A 168 4.95 -7.90 5.58
N ASN A 169 4.36 -7.14 4.66
CA ASN A 169 2.91 -7.10 4.46
C ASN A 169 2.48 -8.06 3.33
N GLU A 170 3.43 -8.80 2.75
CA GLU A 170 3.15 -9.73 1.67
C GLU A 170 2.65 -11.06 2.22
N ILE A 171 1.71 -11.64 1.49
CA ILE A 171 1.07 -12.90 1.83
C ILE A 171 1.31 -13.85 0.67
N SER A 172 1.90 -15.00 0.97
CA SER A 172 2.35 -15.97 -0.04
C SER A 172 1.85 -17.37 0.28
N LEU A 173 1.42 -18.09 -0.76
CA LEU A 173 1.30 -19.55 -0.70
C LEU A 173 2.67 -20.14 -1.05
N LEU A 174 3.46 -20.43 -0.02
CA LEU A 174 4.81 -20.91 -0.24
C LEU A 174 4.81 -22.38 -0.68
N PRO A 175 5.66 -22.76 -1.66
CA PRO A 175 5.68 -24.10 -2.20
C PRO A 175 5.93 -25.17 -1.13
N GLY A 176 4.84 -25.83 -0.73
CA GLY A 176 4.88 -26.92 0.22
C GLY A 176 4.40 -26.67 1.62
N GLU A 177 3.86 -25.50 1.84
CA GLU A 177 3.15 -25.18 3.05
C GLU A 177 1.66 -25.22 2.74
N HIS A 178 0.86 -25.57 3.75
CA HIS A 178 -0.58 -25.59 3.64
C HIS A 178 -1.15 -24.23 4.02
N GLY A 179 -1.70 -23.52 3.03
CA GLY A 179 -2.43 -22.27 3.23
C GLY A 179 -1.60 -21.01 3.05
N TRP A 180 -2.31 -19.88 2.99
CA TRP A 180 -1.72 -18.55 2.97
C TRP A 180 -1.13 -18.21 4.33
N GLN A 181 0.01 -17.54 4.32
CA GLN A 181 0.65 -17.01 5.52
C GLN A 181 1.48 -15.78 5.16
N ALA A 182 1.84 -14.99 6.17
CA ALA A 182 2.76 -13.87 5.98
C ALA A 182 4.13 -14.34 5.49
N ALA A 183 4.67 -13.62 4.51
CA ALA A 183 6.02 -13.82 4.02
C ALA A 183 7.04 -13.09 4.92
N LEU A 184 8.22 -13.67 5.02
CA LEU A 184 9.38 -13.14 5.72
C LEU A 184 10.52 -13.00 4.71
N GLY A 185 11.22 -11.87 4.76
CA GLY A 185 12.51 -11.72 4.07
C GLY A 185 13.63 -12.13 5.02
N VAL A 186 14.37 -13.19 4.68
CA VAL A 186 15.39 -13.76 5.59
C VAL A 186 16.77 -13.61 4.98
N ALA A 187 17.67 -12.97 5.72
CA ALA A 187 19.11 -12.96 5.45
C ALA A 187 19.84 -13.70 6.57
N GLU A 188 20.83 -14.52 6.25
CA GLU A 188 21.56 -15.30 7.24
C GLU A 188 23.07 -15.39 6.99
N ARG A 189 23.83 -15.60 8.07
CA ARG A 189 25.26 -15.88 8.04
C ARG A 189 25.45 -17.35 7.72
N GLY A 190 25.80 -17.64 6.48
CA GLY A 190 26.01 -19.00 6.00
C GLY A 190 25.86 -19.08 4.49
N HIS A 191 25.94 -20.31 3.97
CA HIS A 191 25.72 -20.57 2.55
C HIS A 191 24.75 -21.74 2.33
N PRO A 192 23.49 -21.64 2.82
CA PRO A 192 22.51 -22.69 2.59
C PRO A 192 22.31 -22.92 1.10
N ALA A 193 22.09 -24.18 0.72
CA ALA A 193 21.89 -24.56 -0.67
C ALA A 193 20.44 -24.25 -1.11
N TRP A 194 20.07 -22.97 -1.13
CA TRP A 194 18.69 -22.51 -1.38
C TRP A 194 18.08 -23.03 -2.68
N ALA A 195 18.88 -23.13 -3.73
CA ALA A 195 18.47 -23.69 -5.01
C ALA A 195 18.09 -25.18 -4.87
N ALA A 196 18.89 -25.97 -4.15
CA ALA A 196 18.60 -27.38 -3.86
C ALA A 196 17.35 -27.54 -2.97
N LEU A 197 17.14 -26.58 -2.06
CA LEU A 197 15.95 -26.50 -1.22
C LEU A 197 14.72 -25.97 -1.97
N ARG A 198 14.83 -25.57 -3.25
CA ARG A 198 13.71 -25.10 -4.08
C ARG A 198 12.93 -23.95 -3.43
N PHE A 199 13.61 -23.00 -2.79
CA PHE A 199 12.98 -21.71 -2.44
C PHE A 199 12.93 -20.84 -3.68
N LYS A 200 11.75 -20.28 -3.97
CA LYS A 200 11.57 -19.30 -5.04
C LYS A 200 11.95 -17.93 -4.46
N ASN A 201 12.54 -17.05 -5.26
CA ASN A 201 12.93 -15.68 -4.86
C ASN A 201 14.11 -15.59 -3.88
N VAL A 202 15.27 -16.08 -4.28
CA VAL A 202 16.54 -15.67 -3.65
C VAL A 202 17.05 -14.43 -4.38
N ARG A 203 16.96 -13.25 -3.76
CA ARG A 203 17.42 -11.97 -4.33
C ARG A 203 18.35 -11.29 -3.34
N LYS A 204 19.50 -10.80 -3.80
CA LYS A 204 20.47 -10.03 -2.98
C LYS A 204 20.78 -10.68 -1.61
N HIS A 205 20.96 -12.01 -1.59
CA HIS A 205 21.21 -12.80 -0.37
C HIS A 205 20.04 -12.86 0.64
N VAL A 206 18.84 -12.48 0.22
CA VAL A 206 17.59 -12.64 0.97
C VAL A 206 16.76 -13.76 0.35
N VAL A 207 16.21 -14.63 1.18
CA VAL A 207 15.27 -15.67 0.79
C VAL A 207 13.88 -15.40 1.38
N GLU A 208 12.84 -15.63 0.59
CA GLU A 208 11.45 -15.56 1.06
C GLU A 208 11.09 -16.85 1.82
N MET A 209 10.61 -16.70 3.06
CA MET A 209 10.18 -17.82 3.91
C MET A 209 8.84 -17.53 4.58
N GLY A 210 8.15 -18.57 5.04
CA GLY A 210 6.85 -18.43 5.68
C GLY A 210 6.96 -18.12 7.16
N TRP A 211 6.02 -17.32 7.68
CA TRP A 211 5.86 -17.02 9.11
C TRP A 211 6.02 -18.25 10.01
N TYR A 212 5.43 -19.38 9.64
CA TYR A 212 5.44 -20.58 10.48
C TYR A 212 6.81 -21.26 10.59
N HIS A 213 7.77 -20.98 9.70
CA HIS A 213 9.16 -21.43 9.93
C HIS A 213 9.80 -20.71 11.11
N LEU A 214 9.53 -19.41 11.24
CA LEU A 214 10.03 -18.61 12.34
C LEU A 214 9.33 -18.99 13.65
N ALA A 215 8.01 -19.14 13.62
CA ALA A 215 7.24 -19.56 14.79
C ALA A 215 7.66 -20.95 15.29
N HIS A 216 7.88 -21.92 14.39
CA HIS A 216 8.38 -23.26 14.74
C HIS A 216 9.79 -23.20 15.35
N LEU A 217 10.71 -22.39 14.79
CA LEU A 217 12.05 -22.22 15.36
C LEU A 217 12.02 -21.61 16.76
N LEU A 218 11.11 -20.66 17.00
CA LEU A 218 11.04 -19.96 18.27
C LEU A 218 10.21 -20.74 19.31
N GLY A 219 9.26 -21.56 18.89
CA GLY A 219 8.34 -22.25 19.80
C GLY A 219 7.48 -21.30 20.62
N HIS A 220 7.16 -20.11 20.07
CA HIS A 220 6.39 -19.05 20.72
C HIS A 220 5.28 -18.54 19.80
N ASP A 221 4.26 -18.00 20.43
CA ASP A 221 3.27 -17.14 19.77
C ASP A 221 3.92 -15.80 19.42
N LEU A 222 4.08 -15.56 18.12
CA LEU A 222 4.76 -14.36 17.64
C LEU A 222 3.77 -13.21 17.40
N PRO A 223 4.16 -11.98 17.75
CA PRO A 223 3.28 -10.83 17.67
C PRO A 223 3.15 -10.36 16.22
N TRP A 224 1.97 -10.54 15.64
CA TRP A 224 1.59 -9.92 14.39
C TRP A 224 1.17 -8.47 14.61
N TRP A 225 1.81 -7.57 13.87
CA TRP A 225 1.47 -6.16 13.81
C TRP A 225 1.02 -5.83 12.38
N SER A 226 -0.30 -5.69 12.19
CA SER A 226 -0.85 -5.20 10.93
C SER A 226 -0.21 -3.86 10.56
N ALA A 227 0.03 -3.64 9.27
CA ALA A 227 0.82 -2.50 8.78
C ALA A 227 0.38 -1.15 9.37
N SER A 228 -0.93 -0.95 9.51
CA SER A 228 -1.52 0.27 10.04
C SER A 228 -1.43 0.44 11.57
N LEU A 229 -1.02 -0.62 12.28
CA LEU A 229 -0.87 -0.65 13.74
C LEU A 229 0.60 -0.84 14.16
N ARG A 230 1.55 -0.74 13.23
CA ARG A 230 2.99 -0.81 13.52
C ARG A 230 3.45 0.49 14.20
N ASP A 231 3.23 0.57 15.50
CA ASP A 231 3.90 1.54 16.35
C ASP A 231 5.27 1.01 16.80
N LEU A 232 6.36 1.66 16.37
CA LEU A 232 7.69 1.19 16.69
C LEU A 232 8.00 1.25 18.20
N ASN A 233 7.36 2.12 18.99
CA ASN A 233 7.56 2.13 20.45
C ASN A 233 6.80 0.96 21.09
N ALA A 234 5.58 0.70 20.62
CA ALA A 234 4.79 -0.45 21.02
C ALA A 234 5.51 -1.77 20.72
N ILE A 235 6.07 -1.91 19.51
CA ILE A 235 6.80 -3.11 19.11
C ILE A 235 8.08 -3.26 19.94
N THR A 236 8.86 -2.21 20.13
CA THR A 236 10.10 -2.28 20.94
C THR A 236 9.83 -2.52 22.42
N SER A 237 8.67 -2.13 22.96
CA SER A 237 8.28 -2.42 24.35
C SER A 237 7.59 -3.77 24.55
N TRP A 238 7.30 -4.48 23.47
CA TRP A 238 6.67 -5.80 23.53
C TRP A 238 7.64 -6.88 24.01
N PHE A 239 7.11 -7.86 24.72
CA PHE A 239 7.78 -9.08 25.16
C PHE A 239 6.80 -10.26 25.17
N PRO A 240 7.25 -11.52 25.20
CA PRO A 240 6.35 -12.67 25.23
C PRO A 240 5.37 -12.62 26.41
N GLY A 241 4.07 -12.76 26.13
CA GLY A 241 3.01 -12.63 27.12
C GLY A 241 2.57 -11.18 27.41
N ALA A 242 3.15 -10.17 26.73
CA ALA A 242 2.65 -8.80 26.81
C ALA A 242 1.19 -8.73 26.32
N PRO A 243 0.34 -7.91 26.97
CA PRO A 243 -1.05 -7.75 26.55
C PRO A 243 -1.14 -7.10 25.17
N ARG A 244 -2.25 -7.36 24.48
CA ARG A 244 -2.58 -6.67 23.23
C ARG A 244 -2.64 -5.16 23.46
N GLN A 245 -1.97 -4.40 22.61
CA GLN A 245 -1.90 -2.95 22.73
C GLN A 245 -3.01 -2.26 21.94
N GLN A 246 -3.52 -1.15 22.47
CA GLN A 246 -4.48 -0.30 21.77
C GLN A 246 -3.73 0.83 21.07
N ILE A 247 -3.72 0.82 19.73
CA ILE A 247 -2.89 1.71 18.92
C ILE A 247 -3.75 2.55 17.98
N ARG A 248 -3.47 3.86 17.93
CA ARG A 248 -4.07 4.75 16.94
C ARG A 248 -3.63 4.34 15.53
N PRO A 249 -4.55 4.04 14.61
CA PRO A 249 -4.20 3.63 13.25
C PRO A 249 -3.36 4.70 12.54
N ARG A 250 -2.30 4.25 11.86
CA ARG A 250 -1.40 5.10 11.07
C ARG A 250 -0.84 4.31 9.89
N GLY A 251 -0.79 4.90 8.72
CA GLY A 251 -0.18 4.32 7.52
C GLY A 251 0.78 5.30 6.88
N LEU A 252 1.37 4.89 5.75
CA LEU A 252 2.27 5.75 4.98
C LEU A 252 1.60 7.08 4.57
N PHE A 253 0.32 7.00 4.20
CA PHE A 253 -0.46 8.15 3.70
C PHE A 253 -1.53 8.64 4.69
N TYR A 254 -1.49 8.17 5.95
CA TYR A 254 -2.52 8.49 6.93
C TYR A 254 -1.97 8.53 8.36
N ASN A 255 -2.27 9.59 9.09
CA ASN A 255 -2.14 9.66 10.56
C ASN A 255 -3.19 10.67 11.05
N GLU A 256 -3.91 10.37 12.15
CA GLU A 256 -4.95 11.27 12.67
C GLU A 256 -4.45 12.70 12.91
N SER A 257 -3.15 12.86 13.23
CA SER A 257 -2.52 14.16 13.44
C SER A 257 -2.50 15.04 12.19
N MET A 258 -2.47 14.44 10.99
CA MET A 258 -2.43 15.15 9.71
C MET A 258 -3.61 16.09 9.53
N LEU A 259 -4.81 15.68 9.97
CA LEU A 259 -5.99 16.53 9.94
C LEU A 259 -6.22 17.27 11.25
N ARG A 260 -5.82 16.71 12.39
CA ARG A 260 -6.03 17.37 13.70
C ARG A 260 -5.20 18.63 13.87
N GLN A 261 -4.09 18.77 13.16
CA GLN A 261 -3.36 20.04 13.09
C GLN A 261 -4.22 21.19 12.51
N LEU A 262 -5.23 20.92 11.68
CA LEU A 262 -6.14 21.98 11.20
C LEU A 262 -6.86 22.69 12.35
N VAL A 263 -7.22 21.95 13.40
CA VAL A 263 -7.93 22.49 14.56
C VAL A 263 -7.08 23.52 15.33
N THR A 264 -5.75 23.38 15.32
CA THR A 264 -4.86 24.34 15.99
C THR A 264 -4.73 25.66 15.24
N HIS A 265 -5.12 25.71 13.96
CA HIS A 265 -5.11 26.92 13.13
C HIS A 265 -6.49 27.56 12.99
N ALA A 266 -7.56 26.88 13.43
CA ALA A 266 -8.92 27.38 13.32
C ALA A 266 -9.19 28.57 14.26
N PRO A 267 -9.98 29.56 13.82
CA PRO A 267 -10.58 30.55 14.71
C PRO A 267 -11.35 29.86 15.85
N HIS A 268 -11.39 30.48 17.03
CA HIS A 268 -12.03 29.89 18.21
C HIS A 268 -13.52 29.53 17.97
N SER A 269 -14.22 30.30 17.15
CA SER A 269 -15.62 30.03 16.76
C SER A 269 -15.80 28.76 15.94
N ASP A 270 -14.79 28.36 15.18
CA ASP A 270 -14.86 27.25 14.23
C ASP A 270 -14.16 26.00 14.76
N ALA A 271 -13.26 26.12 15.74
CA ALA A 271 -12.44 25.04 16.25
C ALA A 271 -13.25 23.80 16.71
N ALA A 272 -14.40 23.99 17.36
CA ALA A 272 -15.25 22.88 17.80
C ALA A 272 -15.90 22.16 16.60
N ARG A 273 -16.44 22.93 15.65
CA ARG A 273 -17.05 22.39 14.42
C ARG A 273 -16.01 21.68 13.54
N LEU A 274 -14.82 22.26 13.42
CA LEU A 274 -13.72 21.67 12.66
C LEU A 274 -13.21 20.41 13.34
N GLY A 275 -13.10 20.41 14.67
CA GLY A 275 -12.72 19.23 15.45
C GLY A 275 -13.66 18.05 15.23
N ASP A 276 -14.97 18.29 15.28
CA ASP A 276 -15.98 17.26 14.98
C ASP A 276 -15.85 16.72 13.55
N LEU A 277 -15.77 17.61 12.56
CA LEU A 277 -15.65 17.20 11.15
C LEU A 277 -14.35 16.41 10.90
N VAL A 278 -13.23 16.86 11.46
CA VAL A 278 -11.93 16.18 11.37
C VAL A 278 -11.98 14.80 12.01
N ASP A 279 -12.62 14.65 13.17
CA ASP A 279 -12.77 13.35 13.83
C ASP A 279 -13.63 12.38 13.00
N ARG A 280 -14.72 12.88 12.41
CA ARG A 280 -15.54 12.07 11.51
C ARG A 280 -14.76 11.63 10.27
N ILE A 281 -14.03 12.55 9.66
CA ILE A 281 -13.19 12.27 8.48
C ILE A 281 -12.11 11.24 8.83
N ASN A 282 -11.37 11.44 9.93
CA ASN A 282 -10.36 10.50 10.38
C ASN A 282 -10.96 9.11 10.54
N ARG A 283 -12.11 8.99 11.22
CA ARG A 283 -12.76 7.70 11.43
C ARG A 283 -13.16 6.99 10.14
N ILE A 284 -13.63 7.74 9.15
CA ILE A 284 -13.96 7.21 7.82
C ILE A 284 -12.71 6.72 7.09
N LEU A 285 -11.58 7.44 7.21
CA LEU A 285 -10.31 7.06 6.58
C LEU A 285 -9.62 5.89 7.29
N GLU A 286 -9.78 5.76 8.60
CA GLU A 286 -9.27 4.62 9.39
C GLU A 286 -9.89 3.29 8.94
N GLY A 287 -11.17 3.29 8.54
CA GLY A 287 -11.90 2.07 8.16
C GLY A 287 -11.20 1.28 7.03
N PRO A 288 -10.95 1.89 5.85
CA PRO A 288 -10.18 1.25 4.78
C PRO A 288 -8.68 1.10 5.05
N ALA A 289 -8.11 1.94 5.94
CA ALA A 289 -6.68 1.93 6.24
C ALA A 289 -6.26 0.77 7.15
N ILE A 290 -7.20 0.22 7.92
CA ILE A 290 -7.01 -1.02 8.66
C ILE A 290 -7.41 -2.15 7.72
N GLY A 291 -6.41 -2.75 7.08
CA GLY A 291 -6.57 -4.08 6.49
C GLY A 291 -6.92 -5.11 7.58
N ASP A 292 -6.98 -6.39 7.20
CA ASP A 292 -7.26 -7.45 8.16
C ASP A 292 -6.34 -7.36 9.40
N GLU A 293 -6.94 -7.58 10.57
CA GLU A 293 -6.24 -7.56 11.88
C GLU A 293 -5.17 -8.68 11.97
N LEU A 294 -5.30 -9.69 11.14
CA LEU A 294 -4.38 -10.81 10.94
C LEU A 294 -3.88 -10.83 9.48
N PRO A 295 -2.79 -11.55 9.17
CA PRO A 295 -2.35 -11.77 7.79
C PRO A 295 -3.49 -12.33 6.90
N VAL A 296 -3.52 -11.99 5.61
CA VAL A 296 -4.56 -12.50 4.70
C VAL A 296 -4.61 -14.03 4.73
N GLY A 297 -5.83 -14.59 4.81
CA GLY A 297 -6.05 -16.03 4.92
C GLY A 297 -5.99 -16.57 6.36
N GLU A 298 -5.76 -15.70 7.35
CA GLU A 298 -5.88 -16.00 8.77
C GLU A 298 -7.14 -15.35 9.33
N GLU A 299 -8.13 -16.16 9.70
CA GLU A 299 -9.40 -15.65 10.27
C GLU A 299 -9.35 -15.57 11.81
N THR A 300 -8.47 -16.34 12.43
CA THR A 300 -8.36 -16.47 13.89
C THR A 300 -6.91 -16.61 14.33
N GLU A 301 -6.59 -16.06 15.50
CA GLU A 301 -5.33 -16.36 16.18
C GLU A 301 -5.17 -17.87 16.38
N ARG A 302 -3.92 -18.34 16.28
CA ARG A 302 -3.57 -19.75 16.45
C ARG A 302 -2.12 -19.86 16.89
N PRO A 303 -1.67 -21.01 17.42
CA PRO A 303 -0.30 -21.13 17.90
C PRO A 303 0.73 -20.68 16.84
N GLY A 304 1.64 -19.81 17.26
CA GLY A 304 2.64 -19.13 16.43
C GLY A 304 2.23 -17.77 15.88
N LEU A 305 0.96 -17.38 15.99
CA LEU A 305 0.44 -16.16 15.42
C LEU A 305 -0.64 -15.56 16.33
N VAL A 306 -0.25 -14.48 17.02
CA VAL A 306 -1.15 -13.69 17.86
C VAL A 306 -1.14 -12.24 17.42
N GLN A 307 -2.28 -11.58 17.50
CA GLN A 307 -2.43 -10.18 17.20
C GLN A 307 -1.90 -9.33 18.36
N ALA A 308 -0.87 -8.54 18.08
CA ALA A 308 -0.18 -7.74 19.08
C ALA A 308 -0.89 -6.41 19.37
N ALA A 309 -1.70 -5.92 18.44
CA ALA A 309 -2.39 -4.66 18.58
C ALA A 309 -3.81 -4.68 17.99
N GLU A 310 -4.71 -3.95 18.63
CA GLU A 310 -6.04 -3.61 18.14
C GLU A 310 -6.15 -2.09 17.91
N PRO A 311 -7.00 -1.67 16.96
CA PRO A 311 -7.15 -0.26 16.66
C PRO A 311 -7.85 0.47 17.82
N LEU A 312 -7.23 1.55 18.30
CA LEU A 312 -7.84 2.49 19.21
C LEU A 312 -8.48 3.62 18.40
N TYR A 313 -9.79 3.57 18.20
CA TYR A 313 -10.51 4.62 17.48
C TYR A 313 -10.89 5.77 18.39
N ARG A 314 -10.95 6.99 17.85
CA ARG A 314 -11.42 8.15 18.62
C ARG A 314 -12.94 8.17 18.66
N LEU A 315 -13.54 7.84 17.52
CA LEU A 315 -14.96 7.57 17.39
C LEU A 315 -15.15 6.06 17.23
N PRO A 316 -15.92 5.39 18.10
CA PRO A 316 -16.06 3.93 18.03
C PRO A 316 -16.73 3.49 16.71
N GLU A 317 -17.81 4.18 16.33
CA GLU A 317 -18.60 3.88 15.13
C GLU A 317 -18.13 4.71 13.94
N ILE A 318 -18.28 4.15 12.73
CA ILE A 318 -18.05 4.90 11.49
C ILE A 318 -19.23 5.85 11.28
N PRO A 319 -19.01 7.18 11.30
CA PRO A 319 -20.07 8.15 11.12
C PRO A 319 -20.52 8.24 9.66
N ALA A 320 -21.63 8.94 9.43
CA ALA A 320 -22.04 9.29 8.08
C ALA A 320 -20.95 10.13 7.38
N ALA A 321 -20.79 9.89 6.07
CA ALA A 321 -19.89 10.67 5.25
C ALA A 321 -20.25 12.16 5.28
N PRO A 322 -19.27 13.08 5.36
CA PRO A 322 -19.54 14.51 5.25
C PRO A 322 -20.18 14.84 3.91
N ASP A 323 -21.13 15.77 3.93
CA ASP A 323 -21.77 16.24 2.70
C ASP A 323 -20.91 17.27 1.95
N GLU A 324 -21.32 17.63 0.74
CA GLU A 324 -20.59 18.60 -0.10
C GLU A 324 -20.48 19.99 0.55
N HIS A 325 -21.44 20.38 1.39
CA HIS A 325 -21.40 21.68 2.07
C HIS A 325 -20.39 21.69 3.22
N GLU A 326 -20.34 20.61 4.01
CA GLU A 326 -19.33 20.41 5.05
C GLU A 326 -17.91 20.38 4.45
N LEU A 327 -17.72 19.68 3.32
CA LEU A 327 -16.44 19.60 2.64
C LEU A 327 -16.06 20.92 1.95
N GLY A 328 -17.02 21.62 1.35
CA GLY A 328 -16.79 22.96 0.81
C GLY A 328 -16.36 23.94 1.90
N TRP A 329 -16.99 23.89 3.07
CA TRP A 329 -16.59 24.67 4.24
C TRP A 329 -15.20 24.29 4.77
N LEU A 330 -14.86 23.00 4.78
CA LEU A 330 -13.52 22.51 5.16
C LEU A 330 -12.43 23.07 4.23
N LEU A 331 -12.67 23.07 2.93
CA LEU A 331 -11.71 23.57 1.94
C LEU A 331 -11.48 25.08 2.04
N HIS A 332 -12.40 25.82 2.65
CA HIS A 332 -12.26 27.25 2.96
C HIS A 332 -11.60 27.54 4.32
N GLN A 333 -11.22 26.52 5.09
CA GLN A 333 -10.49 26.76 6.35
C GLN A 333 -9.08 27.28 6.07
N HIS A 334 -8.68 28.32 6.81
CA HIS A 334 -7.37 28.95 6.67
C HIS A 334 -6.31 28.19 7.47
N VAL A 335 -5.22 27.80 6.81
CA VAL A 335 -4.11 27.05 7.39
C VAL A 335 -2.80 27.77 7.01
N PRO A 336 -2.33 28.71 7.85
CA PRO A 336 -1.17 29.54 7.53
C PRO A 336 0.14 28.74 7.41
N ASP A 337 0.24 27.59 8.07
CA ASP A 337 1.38 26.68 7.96
C ASP A 337 1.27 25.85 6.67
N PRO A 338 2.15 26.07 5.66
CA PRO A 338 2.10 25.36 4.39
C PRO A 338 2.28 23.84 4.55
N LEU A 339 3.10 23.39 5.50
CA LEU A 339 3.37 21.98 5.71
C LEU A 339 2.14 21.27 6.30
N ALA A 340 1.48 21.91 7.27
CA ALA A 340 0.22 21.41 7.83
C ALA A 340 -0.89 21.39 6.76
N ALA A 341 -0.98 22.44 5.92
CA ALA A 341 -1.95 22.54 4.84
C ALA A 341 -1.75 21.44 3.78
N ASP A 342 -0.50 21.19 3.36
CA ASP A 342 -0.18 20.16 2.37
C ASP A 342 -0.47 18.76 2.95
N THR A 343 -0.04 18.50 4.19
CA THR A 343 -0.27 17.22 4.87
C THR A 343 -1.78 16.92 5.01
N ALA A 344 -2.56 17.93 5.39
CA ALA A 344 -4.01 17.83 5.46
C ALA A 344 -4.64 17.64 4.07
N ALA A 345 -4.20 18.37 3.05
CA ALA A 345 -4.69 18.26 1.68
C ALA A 345 -4.50 16.84 1.12
N THR A 346 -3.34 16.22 1.34
CA THR A 346 -3.08 14.82 0.95
C THR A 346 -4.10 13.88 1.57
N THR A 347 -4.40 14.09 2.86
CA THR A 347 -5.32 13.25 3.63
C THR A 347 -6.79 13.47 3.21
N VAL A 348 -7.25 14.72 3.11
CA VAL A 348 -8.62 15.08 2.70
C VAL A 348 -8.92 14.55 1.29
N ARG A 349 -7.95 14.58 0.37
CA ARG A 349 -8.12 14.01 -0.98
C ARG A 349 -8.49 12.54 -0.96
N MET A 350 -8.18 11.79 0.11
CA MET A 350 -8.56 10.37 0.22
C MET A 350 -10.07 10.13 0.35
N LEU A 351 -10.85 11.16 0.67
CA LEU A 351 -12.30 11.08 0.81
C LEU A 351 -13.00 11.03 -0.55
N ARG A 352 -13.65 9.91 -0.86
CA ARG A 352 -14.55 9.80 -2.03
C ARG A 352 -15.62 10.90 -2.09
N PRO A 353 -16.26 11.30 -0.97
CA PRO A 353 -17.23 12.41 -1.00
C PRO A 353 -16.66 13.78 -1.41
N LEU A 354 -15.32 13.95 -1.45
CA LEU A 354 -14.69 15.18 -1.95
C LEU A 354 -14.77 15.31 -3.48
N GLU A 355 -14.89 14.19 -4.20
CA GLU A 355 -14.81 14.14 -5.66
C GLU A 355 -15.69 15.16 -6.41
N PRO A 356 -16.96 15.42 -6.01
CA PRO A 356 -17.78 16.44 -6.65
C PRO A 356 -17.19 17.86 -6.59
N LEU A 357 -16.36 18.14 -5.57
CA LEU A 357 -15.70 19.44 -5.38
C LEU A 357 -14.30 19.45 -5.99
N VAL A 358 -13.51 18.41 -5.70
CA VAL A 358 -12.13 18.27 -6.15
C VAL A 358 -11.81 16.79 -6.41
N ALA A 359 -11.68 16.44 -7.69
CA ALA A 359 -11.28 15.12 -8.15
C ALA A 359 -9.96 15.13 -8.92
N TYR A 360 -9.60 16.26 -9.53
CA TYR A 360 -8.38 16.45 -10.30
C TYR A 360 -7.83 17.87 -10.15
N VAL A 361 -6.57 18.10 -10.54
CA VAL A 361 -6.00 19.45 -10.70
C VAL A 361 -5.55 19.58 -12.14
N ALA A 362 -6.27 20.39 -12.91
CA ALA A 362 -5.99 20.61 -14.33
C ALA A 362 -4.76 21.51 -14.48
N HIS A 363 -3.82 21.09 -15.33
CA HIS A 363 -2.67 21.90 -15.73
C HIS A 363 -2.99 22.63 -17.04
N ILE A 364 -3.03 23.95 -16.96
CA ILE A 364 -3.37 24.85 -18.06
C ILE A 364 -2.08 25.60 -18.44
N GLY A 365 -1.40 25.11 -19.48
CA GLY A 365 -0.14 25.69 -19.94
C GLY A 365 -0.28 27.11 -20.52
N PRO A 366 0.85 27.78 -20.82
CA PRO A 366 0.85 29.14 -21.38
C PRO A 366 0.24 29.21 -22.78
N GLN A 367 0.32 28.12 -23.56
CA GLN A 367 -0.29 27.99 -24.89
C GLN A 367 -1.69 27.37 -24.82
N ARG A 368 -2.52 27.89 -23.92
CA ARG A 368 -3.90 27.44 -23.71
C ARG A 368 -4.83 27.87 -24.85
N GLY A 369 -5.90 27.11 -25.07
CA GLY A 369 -6.90 27.43 -26.09
C GLY A 369 -7.87 28.53 -25.69
N THR A 370 -8.86 28.75 -26.54
CA THR A 370 -9.81 29.87 -26.43
C THR A 370 -10.74 29.69 -25.24
N LEU A 371 -11.27 28.50 -25.01
CA LEU A 371 -12.19 28.26 -23.90
C LEU A 371 -11.47 28.39 -22.55
N ALA A 372 -10.26 27.84 -22.43
CA ALA A 372 -9.44 27.99 -21.25
C ALA A 372 -9.14 29.47 -20.94
N THR A 373 -8.81 30.25 -21.97
CA THR A 373 -8.54 31.69 -21.84
C THR A 373 -9.76 32.47 -21.38
N GLU A 374 -10.93 32.19 -21.96
CA GLU A 374 -12.19 32.82 -21.57
C GLU A 374 -12.54 32.50 -20.11
N TRP A 375 -12.43 31.24 -19.71
CA TRP A 375 -12.70 30.83 -18.34
C TRP A 375 -11.76 31.50 -17.33
N LEU A 376 -10.46 31.55 -17.62
CA LEU A 376 -9.48 32.21 -16.75
C LEU A 376 -9.67 33.73 -16.65
N SER A 377 -10.31 34.37 -17.64
CA SER A 377 -10.59 35.81 -17.59
C SER A 377 -11.55 36.21 -16.45
N ASP A 378 -12.32 35.26 -15.93
CA ASP A 378 -13.20 35.41 -14.77
C ASP A 378 -12.52 35.08 -13.42
N SER A 379 -11.23 34.77 -13.43
CA SER A 379 -10.47 34.54 -12.20
C SER A 379 -10.21 35.84 -11.45
N VAL A 380 -10.26 35.76 -10.12
CA VAL A 380 -10.03 36.89 -9.21
C VAL A 380 -8.89 36.53 -8.29
N ALA A 381 -7.86 37.38 -8.28
CA ALA A 381 -6.73 37.21 -7.37
C ALA A 381 -7.16 37.33 -5.92
N VAL A 382 -6.54 36.53 -5.07
CA VAL A 382 -6.69 36.60 -3.62
C VAL A 382 -5.33 36.80 -2.97
N SER A 383 -5.32 37.53 -1.86
CA SER A 383 -4.15 37.74 -1.01
C SER A 383 -4.33 37.00 0.31
N ALA A 384 -3.26 36.88 1.09
CA ALA A 384 -3.38 36.45 2.49
C ALA A 384 -4.41 37.33 3.24
N PRO A 385 -5.20 36.74 4.15
CA PRO A 385 -5.19 35.33 4.55
C PRO A 385 -5.99 34.39 3.62
N ALA A 386 -6.70 34.91 2.61
CA ALA A 386 -7.53 34.10 1.71
C ALA A 386 -6.73 33.13 0.83
N SER A 387 -5.44 33.39 0.58
CA SER A 387 -4.53 32.43 -0.06
C SER A 387 -4.21 31.19 0.81
N ASP A 388 -4.52 31.23 2.11
CA ASP A 388 -4.16 30.19 3.08
C ASP A 388 -5.26 29.13 3.21
N GLU A 389 -6.32 29.21 2.39
CA GLU A 389 -7.39 28.22 2.37
C GLU A 389 -6.86 26.83 1.97
N LEU A 390 -7.34 25.79 2.64
CA LEU A 390 -6.94 24.39 2.41
C LEU A 390 -7.08 23.96 0.93
N GLY A 391 -8.06 24.48 0.20
CA GLY A 391 -8.22 24.21 -1.23
C GLY A 391 -7.04 24.67 -2.11
N PHE A 392 -6.33 25.73 -1.72
CA PHE A 392 -5.11 26.15 -2.42
C PHE A 392 -3.94 25.18 -2.20
N ALA A 393 -3.86 24.51 -1.04
CA ALA A 393 -2.86 23.47 -0.81
C ALA A 393 -3.04 22.31 -1.80
N ILE A 394 -4.29 21.91 -2.10
CA ILE A 394 -4.57 20.89 -3.11
C ILE A 394 -4.09 21.32 -4.50
N ALA A 395 -4.35 22.57 -4.91
CA ALA A 395 -3.88 23.09 -6.20
C ALA A 395 -2.34 23.17 -6.26
N ARG A 396 -1.71 23.69 -5.20
CA ARG A 396 -0.26 23.85 -5.08
C ARG A 396 0.50 22.53 -5.15
N GLN A 397 -0.03 21.46 -4.58
CA GLN A 397 0.60 20.12 -4.63
C GLN A 397 0.75 19.55 -6.05
N ALA A 398 0.01 20.07 -7.03
CA ALA A 398 0.13 19.64 -8.42
C ALA A 398 1.17 20.43 -9.21
N VAL A 399 1.70 21.52 -8.65
CA VAL A 399 2.70 22.37 -9.30
C VAL A 399 4.00 21.57 -9.48
N SER A 400 4.59 21.65 -10.68
CA SER A 400 5.89 21.03 -10.97
C SER A 400 6.97 21.51 -9.99
N GLU A 401 7.88 20.61 -9.58
CA GLU A 401 9.03 20.94 -8.72
C GLU A 401 9.94 22.03 -9.31
N THR A 402 9.87 22.25 -10.63
CA THR A 402 10.65 23.27 -11.34
C THR A 402 9.96 24.63 -11.43
N GLU A 403 8.71 24.74 -10.98
CA GLU A 403 7.89 25.95 -11.08
C GLU A 403 7.64 26.59 -9.72
N ARG A 404 7.50 27.91 -9.68
CA ARG A 404 7.17 28.64 -8.45
C ARG A 404 5.81 29.30 -8.55
N VAL A 405 4.97 29.10 -7.53
CA VAL A 405 3.68 29.81 -7.41
C VAL A 405 3.92 31.32 -7.26
N THR A 406 3.29 32.10 -8.12
CA THR A 406 3.37 33.57 -8.13
C THR A 406 2.06 34.23 -7.73
N ARG A 407 0.92 33.53 -7.91
CA ARG A 407 -0.41 34.09 -7.63
C ARG A 407 -1.40 33.02 -7.21
N TYR A 408 -2.31 33.40 -6.31
CA TYR A 408 -3.46 32.61 -5.91
C TYR A 408 -4.74 33.29 -6.41
N CYS A 409 -5.63 32.53 -7.03
CA CYS A 409 -6.85 33.03 -7.64
C CYS A 409 -8.06 32.13 -7.32
N LYS A 410 -9.26 32.70 -7.27
CA LYS A 410 -10.53 31.96 -7.27
C LYS A 410 -11.32 32.25 -8.54
N HIS A 411 -12.14 31.31 -8.97
CA HIS A 411 -13.05 31.56 -10.08
C HIS A 411 -14.33 32.29 -9.59
N ARG A 412 -14.71 33.40 -10.23
CA ARG A 412 -15.84 34.22 -9.76
C ARG A 412 -17.18 33.47 -9.76
N ARG A 413 -17.41 32.60 -10.75
CA ARG A 413 -18.68 31.84 -10.88
C ARG A 413 -18.69 30.52 -10.12
N ASN A 414 -17.53 30.08 -9.59
CA ASN A 414 -17.44 28.89 -8.75
C ASN A 414 -16.43 29.14 -7.62
N PRO A 415 -16.87 29.55 -6.43
CA PRO A 415 -15.97 29.84 -5.31
C PRO A 415 -15.26 28.59 -4.77
N LEU A 416 -15.72 27.38 -5.13
CA LEU A 416 -15.09 26.09 -4.81
C LEU A 416 -14.08 25.67 -5.89
N THR A 417 -13.43 26.65 -6.52
CA THR A 417 -12.34 26.43 -7.47
C THR A 417 -11.16 27.29 -7.08
N TRP A 418 -10.06 26.62 -6.72
CA TRP A 418 -8.80 27.22 -6.34
C TRP A 418 -7.82 27.11 -7.51
N LEU A 419 -7.19 28.23 -7.86
CA LEU A 419 -6.23 28.33 -8.94
C LEU A 419 -4.91 28.87 -8.42
N VAL A 420 -3.80 28.28 -8.85
CA VAL A 420 -2.45 28.82 -8.64
C VAL A 420 -1.79 29.10 -9.98
N GLU A 421 -1.27 30.31 -10.14
CA GLU A 421 -0.47 30.71 -11.31
C GLU A 421 1.02 30.58 -10.96
N THR A 422 1.82 30.13 -11.91
CA THR A 422 3.27 29.96 -11.73
C THR A 422 4.08 30.98 -12.53
N ASP A 423 5.38 31.07 -12.25
CA ASP A 423 6.32 31.90 -13.00
C ASP A 423 6.55 31.43 -14.44
N ALA A 424 6.24 30.17 -14.76
CA ALA A 424 6.19 29.65 -16.12
C ALA A 424 4.94 30.11 -16.92
N GLY A 425 4.02 30.83 -16.28
CA GLY A 425 2.76 31.27 -16.90
C GLY A 425 1.71 30.16 -17.03
N ALA A 426 1.92 29.02 -16.37
CA ALA A 426 0.95 27.96 -16.23
C ALA A 426 -0.04 28.25 -15.09
N VAL A 427 -1.24 27.67 -15.19
CA VAL A 427 -2.27 27.74 -14.15
C VAL A 427 -2.69 26.33 -13.76
N TYR A 428 -2.68 26.05 -12.47
CA TYR A 428 -3.15 24.79 -11.90
C TYR A 428 -4.49 25.05 -11.20
N ALA A 429 -5.55 24.39 -11.65
CA ALA A 429 -6.91 24.63 -11.16
C ALA A 429 -7.55 23.34 -10.63
N THR A 430 -8.13 23.39 -9.43
CA THR A 430 -8.91 22.26 -8.89
C THR A 430 -10.17 22.03 -9.73
N VAL A 431 -10.47 20.78 -10.06
CA VAL A 431 -11.65 20.39 -10.85
C VAL A 431 -12.37 19.25 -10.15
N GLY A 432 -13.66 19.42 -9.87
CA GLY A 432 -14.54 18.37 -9.33
C GLY A 432 -15.10 17.44 -10.41
N THR A 433 -15.91 16.47 -10.02
CA THR A 433 -16.64 15.59 -10.95
C THR A 433 -17.94 16.20 -11.48
N LYS A 434 -18.29 17.40 -11.03
CA LYS A 434 -19.34 18.25 -11.60
C LYS A 434 -18.92 19.71 -11.54
N VAL A 435 -19.62 20.56 -12.30
CA VAL A 435 -19.52 22.01 -12.26
C VAL A 435 -20.92 22.62 -12.16
N PRO A 436 -21.09 23.86 -11.69
CA PRO A 436 -22.40 24.52 -11.65
C PRO A 436 -22.85 25.01 -13.04
N ALA A 437 -22.60 24.22 -14.09
CA ALA A 437 -23.06 24.48 -15.45
C ALA A 437 -24.55 24.15 -15.59
N THR A 438 -25.20 24.70 -16.62
CA THR A 438 -26.64 24.54 -16.82
C THR A 438 -26.97 24.29 -18.29
N GLY A 439 -28.07 23.56 -18.56
CA GLY A 439 -28.45 23.20 -19.92
C GLY A 439 -27.60 22.04 -20.46
N HIS A 440 -27.01 22.19 -21.64
CA HIS A 440 -26.22 21.14 -22.29
C HIS A 440 -24.92 21.67 -22.91
N LEU A 441 -23.94 20.79 -23.08
CA LEU A 441 -22.67 21.08 -23.74
C LEU A 441 -22.89 21.41 -25.22
N ILE A 442 -22.39 22.57 -25.67
CA ILE A 442 -22.47 23.03 -27.06
C ILE A 442 -21.11 23.22 -27.73
N GLU A 443 -20.01 23.24 -27.00
CA GLU A 443 -18.64 23.37 -27.54
C GLU A 443 -17.69 22.71 -26.54
N PHE A 444 -16.61 22.08 -27.00
CA PHE A 444 -15.55 21.65 -26.10
C PHE A 444 -14.15 21.75 -26.70
N GLU A 445 -13.17 21.87 -25.82
CA GLU A 445 -11.75 21.97 -26.11
C GLU A 445 -11.00 20.94 -25.23
N LEU A 446 -10.04 20.24 -25.82
CA LEU A 446 -9.13 19.33 -25.12
C LEU A 446 -7.69 19.77 -25.39
N ALA A 447 -6.94 19.98 -24.32
CA ALA A 447 -5.49 20.14 -24.29
C ALA A 447 -4.85 18.91 -23.61
N GLU A 448 -3.51 18.89 -23.51
CA GLU A 448 -2.75 17.75 -22.99
C GLU A 448 -3.14 17.37 -21.55
N HIS A 449 -3.40 18.35 -20.69
CA HIS A 449 -3.69 18.16 -19.26
C HIS A 449 -4.87 18.97 -18.73
N SER A 450 -5.67 19.55 -19.63
CA SER A 450 -6.86 20.33 -19.31
C SER A 450 -7.89 20.23 -20.43
N ALA A 451 -9.17 20.39 -20.10
CA ALA A 451 -10.26 20.38 -21.04
C ALA A 451 -11.34 21.34 -20.55
N PHE A 452 -12.05 21.95 -21.48
CA PHE A 452 -13.07 22.96 -21.21
C PHE A 452 -14.28 22.73 -22.10
N PHE A 453 -15.43 23.19 -21.65
CA PHE A 453 -16.64 23.16 -22.44
C PHE A 453 -17.49 24.42 -22.24
N ARG A 454 -18.29 24.73 -23.24
CA ARG A 454 -19.31 25.78 -23.16
C ARG A 454 -20.67 25.14 -22.99
N ASP A 455 -21.43 25.63 -22.03
CA ASP A 455 -22.82 25.24 -21.86
C ASP A 455 -23.75 26.06 -22.78
N SER A 456 -25.00 25.61 -22.91
CA SER A 456 -25.99 26.26 -23.78
C SER A 456 -26.40 27.66 -23.33
N ASN A 457 -26.03 28.05 -22.10
CA ASN A 457 -26.22 29.40 -21.55
C ASN A 457 -25.01 30.30 -21.80
N GLY A 458 -24.01 29.82 -22.54
CA GLY A 458 -22.83 30.57 -22.97
C GLY A 458 -21.69 30.56 -21.97
N SER A 459 -21.86 29.94 -20.80
CA SER A 459 -20.83 29.87 -19.76
C SER A 459 -19.79 28.80 -20.09
N VAL A 460 -18.51 29.17 -19.99
CA VAL A 460 -17.41 28.22 -20.09
C VAL A 460 -17.08 27.65 -18.71
N TRP A 461 -16.73 26.36 -18.68
CA TRP A 461 -16.37 25.61 -17.49
C TRP A 461 -15.23 24.61 -17.81
N PRO A 462 -14.39 24.26 -16.82
CA PRO A 462 -13.52 23.11 -16.98
C PRO A 462 -14.38 21.85 -17.16
N LEU A 463 -13.94 20.95 -18.02
CA LEU A 463 -14.58 19.64 -18.16
C LEU A 463 -14.39 18.89 -16.84
N PRO A 464 -15.47 18.50 -16.13
CA PRO A 464 -15.36 17.85 -14.83
C PRO A 464 -14.56 16.55 -14.96
N ALA A 465 -13.87 16.12 -13.92
CA ALA A 465 -13.14 14.86 -13.96
C ALA A 465 -14.11 13.67 -13.93
N PRO A 466 -13.81 12.56 -14.64
CA PRO A 466 -14.66 11.37 -14.62
C PRO A 466 -14.59 10.61 -13.28
N ALA A 467 -13.46 10.70 -12.57
CA ALA A 467 -13.21 10.10 -11.27
C ALA A 467 -11.94 10.73 -10.66
N ARG A 468 -11.70 10.50 -9.37
CA ARG A 468 -10.49 10.98 -8.68
C ARG A 468 -9.21 10.54 -9.39
N GLY A 469 -8.30 11.48 -9.62
CA GLY A 469 -6.96 11.22 -10.19
C GLY A 469 -6.97 10.81 -11.67
N HIS A 470 -8.13 10.80 -12.31
CA HIS A 470 -8.28 10.48 -13.72
C HIS A 470 -8.67 11.73 -14.51
N TYR A 471 -8.07 11.89 -15.68
CA TYR A 471 -8.45 12.94 -16.62
C TYR A 471 -8.49 12.40 -18.05
N TYR A 472 -8.74 13.29 -19.00
CA TYR A 472 -9.02 12.93 -20.39
C TYR A 472 -7.77 12.84 -21.24
N THR A 473 -7.74 11.85 -22.13
CA THR A 473 -6.73 11.70 -23.18
C THR A 473 -7.42 11.26 -24.48
N SER A 474 -6.71 11.31 -25.60
CA SER A 474 -7.24 10.97 -26.93
C SER A 474 -6.12 10.45 -27.84
N GLY A 475 -6.41 10.11 -29.11
CA GLY A 475 -5.41 9.65 -30.09
C GLY A 475 -5.09 8.14 -30.04
N TYR A 476 -5.70 7.39 -29.13
CA TYR A 476 -5.53 5.94 -28.99
C TYR A 476 -6.77 5.31 -28.36
N ALA A 477 -6.84 3.98 -28.30
CA ALA A 477 -7.93 3.28 -27.60
C ALA A 477 -7.52 2.96 -26.15
N GLY A 478 -8.35 3.35 -25.17
CA GLY A 478 -8.08 3.08 -23.76
C GLY A 478 -9.03 3.77 -22.80
N THR A 479 -8.68 3.77 -21.51
CA THR A 479 -9.53 4.32 -20.44
C THR A 479 -9.77 5.82 -20.55
N GLY A 480 -8.73 6.62 -20.82
CA GLY A 480 -8.86 8.08 -20.96
C GLY A 480 -9.79 8.50 -22.11
N PRO A 481 -9.62 7.97 -23.34
CA PRO A 481 -10.50 8.20 -24.47
C PRO A 481 -11.94 7.74 -24.21
N ASN A 482 -12.11 6.56 -23.58
CA ASN A 482 -13.43 6.05 -23.16
C ASN A 482 -14.13 7.03 -22.22
N ASN A 483 -13.42 7.55 -21.22
CA ASN A 483 -13.97 8.50 -20.27
C ASN A 483 -14.34 9.82 -20.97
N LEU A 484 -13.51 10.32 -21.88
CA LEU A 484 -13.81 11.54 -22.64
C LEU A 484 -15.10 11.40 -23.44
N TYR A 485 -15.26 10.29 -24.16
CA TYR A 485 -16.47 10.00 -24.92
C TYR A 485 -17.72 9.99 -24.03
N LYS A 486 -17.67 9.26 -22.90
CA LYS A 486 -18.78 9.16 -21.96
C LYS A 486 -19.14 10.52 -21.36
N SER A 487 -18.14 11.30 -20.96
CA SER A 487 -18.32 12.62 -20.38
C SER A 487 -18.92 13.60 -21.37
N VAL A 488 -18.39 13.69 -22.61
CA VAL A 488 -18.94 14.58 -23.63
C VAL A 488 -20.40 14.21 -23.95
N ARG A 489 -20.73 12.92 -24.06
CA ARG A 489 -22.12 12.49 -24.28
C ARG A 489 -23.04 12.81 -23.10
N ALA A 490 -22.57 12.60 -21.88
CA ALA A 490 -23.32 12.92 -20.67
C ALA A 490 -23.61 14.41 -20.59
N LEU A 491 -22.60 15.25 -20.80
CA LEU A 491 -22.73 16.71 -20.74
C LEU A 491 -23.52 17.29 -21.91
N ALA A 492 -23.49 16.66 -23.08
CA ALA A 492 -24.36 17.01 -24.20
C ALA A 492 -25.85 16.76 -23.91
N SER A 493 -26.17 15.91 -22.91
CA SER A 493 -27.54 15.74 -22.41
C SER A 493 -27.86 16.65 -21.22
N ASP A 494 -26.90 16.83 -20.31
CA ASP A 494 -27.04 17.62 -19.09
C ASP A 494 -25.65 18.12 -18.63
N ALA A 495 -25.41 19.42 -18.79
CA ALA A 495 -24.15 20.06 -18.45
C ALA A 495 -23.82 20.03 -16.94
N SER A 496 -24.82 19.86 -16.07
CA SER A 496 -24.65 19.84 -14.60
C SER A 496 -24.29 18.46 -14.04
N ARG A 497 -24.25 17.45 -14.91
CA ARG A 497 -24.16 16.05 -14.51
C ARG A 497 -22.87 15.72 -13.76
N ASN A 498 -23.01 14.99 -12.65
CA ASN A 498 -21.88 14.41 -11.94
C ASN A 498 -21.33 13.20 -12.71
N LEU A 499 -20.10 13.32 -13.20
CA LEU A 499 -19.47 12.33 -14.08
C LEU A 499 -19.00 11.08 -13.34
N ALA A 500 -18.74 11.16 -12.03
CA ALA A 500 -18.42 9.98 -11.20
C ALA A 500 -19.57 8.97 -11.18
N ALA A 501 -20.82 9.44 -11.31
CA ALA A 501 -22.01 8.61 -11.31
C ALA A 501 -22.27 7.90 -12.65
N LEU A 502 -21.45 8.15 -13.69
CA LEU A 502 -21.66 7.53 -15.00
C LEU A 502 -21.37 6.02 -15.02
N GLY A 503 -20.47 5.54 -14.16
CA GLY A 503 -20.14 4.12 -14.02
C GLY A 503 -19.94 3.36 -15.34
N GLY A 504 -20.25 2.06 -15.34
CA GLY A 504 -20.33 1.24 -16.55
C GLY A 504 -21.57 1.49 -17.43
N HIS A 505 -22.43 2.45 -17.06
CA HIS A 505 -23.77 2.60 -17.65
C HIS A 505 -23.79 3.26 -19.02
N VAL A 506 -22.75 3.99 -19.39
CA VAL A 506 -22.57 4.50 -20.76
C VAL A 506 -21.61 3.57 -21.49
N THR A 507 -22.14 2.76 -22.42
CA THR A 507 -21.33 1.95 -23.32
C THR A 507 -20.77 2.81 -24.43
N VAL A 508 -19.51 2.57 -24.79
CA VAL A 508 -18.89 3.23 -25.95
C VAL A 508 -19.51 2.64 -27.21
N ASP A 509 -20.10 3.50 -28.04
CA ASP A 509 -20.50 3.11 -29.39
C ASP A 509 -19.32 3.35 -30.34
N GLU A 510 -18.63 2.27 -30.72
CA GLU A 510 -17.46 2.33 -31.60
C GLU A 510 -17.78 2.87 -33.00
N ARG A 511 -19.07 2.90 -33.38
CA ARG A 511 -19.52 3.45 -34.66
C ARG A 511 -19.79 4.95 -34.58
N SER A 512 -19.85 5.52 -33.38
CA SER A 512 -20.13 6.93 -33.15
C SER A 512 -19.06 7.82 -33.82
N PRO A 513 -19.45 8.87 -34.57
CA PRO A 513 -18.50 9.82 -35.13
C PRO A 513 -17.63 10.50 -34.06
N LEU A 514 -18.21 10.83 -32.90
CA LEU A 514 -17.47 11.36 -31.75
C LEU A 514 -16.36 10.40 -31.28
N TRP A 515 -16.68 9.10 -31.17
CA TRP A 515 -15.69 8.10 -30.76
C TRP A 515 -14.51 8.04 -31.74
N ARG A 516 -14.81 7.94 -33.04
CA ARG A 516 -13.77 7.92 -34.08
C ARG A 516 -12.95 9.20 -34.11
N TYR A 517 -13.57 10.34 -33.84
CA TYR A 517 -12.87 11.61 -33.76
C TYR A 517 -11.89 11.62 -32.58
N ILE A 518 -12.32 11.21 -31.38
CA ILE A 518 -11.46 11.11 -30.20
C ILE A 518 -10.27 10.17 -30.43
N LEU A 519 -10.49 9.03 -31.10
CA LEU A 519 -9.41 8.08 -31.38
C LEU A 519 -8.36 8.59 -32.39
N ARG A 520 -8.75 9.50 -33.30
CA ARG A 520 -7.89 9.94 -34.42
C ARG A 520 -7.12 11.22 -34.14
N ASN A 521 -7.51 11.98 -33.12
CA ASN A 521 -6.92 13.28 -32.83
C ASN A 521 -6.23 13.25 -31.48
N GLU A 522 -4.93 13.56 -31.47
CA GLU A 522 -4.17 13.85 -30.26
C GLU A 522 -4.45 15.30 -29.83
N PRO A 523 -4.40 15.63 -28.52
CA PRO A 523 -4.53 17.00 -28.07
C PRO A 523 -3.36 17.86 -28.61
N PRO A 524 -3.57 19.17 -28.86
CA PRO A 524 -4.81 19.91 -28.63
C PRO A 524 -5.80 19.86 -29.80
N PHE A 525 -7.10 19.81 -29.50
CA PHE A 525 -8.17 20.02 -30.48
C PHE A 525 -9.42 20.61 -29.84
N ALA A 526 -10.32 21.16 -30.65
CA ALA A 526 -11.62 21.66 -30.22
C ALA A 526 -12.72 21.25 -31.21
N LEU A 527 -13.95 21.07 -30.69
CA LEU A 527 -15.16 20.91 -31.50
C LEU A 527 -16.08 22.09 -31.24
N ASN A 528 -16.35 22.87 -32.28
CA ASN A 528 -17.35 23.92 -32.24
C ASN A 528 -18.78 23.35 -32.21
N LYS A 529 -19.78 24.22 -32.05
CA LYS A 529 -21.19 23.82 -31.96
C LYS A 529 -21.70 22.98 -33.12
N ALA A 530 -21.33 23.28 -34.35
CA ALA A 530 -21.78 22.52 -35.52
C ALA A 530 -21.10 21.15 -35.59
N GLU A 531 -19.80 21.10 -35.32
CA GLU A 531 -19.00 19.87 -35.34
C GLU A 531 -19.45 18.92 -34.24
N LEU A 532 -19.64 19.43 -33.02
CA LEU A 532 -20.13 18.66 -31.88
C LEU A 532 -21.53 18.11 -32.13
N ALA A 533 -22.46 18.93 -32.62
CA ALA A 533 -23.80 18.48 -32.94
C ALA A 533 -23.79 17.33 -33.95
N THR A 534 -22.92 17.40 -34.96
CA THR A 534 -22.69 16.33 -35.94
C THR A 534 -22.10 15.09 -35.28
N ALA A 535 -21.08 15.27 -34.43
CA ALA A 535 -20.36 14.19 -33.76
C ALA A 535 -21.25 13.39 -32.79
N VAL A 536 -22.15 14.07 -32.08
CA VAL A 536 -23.05 13.48 -31.08
C VAL A 536 -24.33 12.91 -31.72
N SER A 537 -24.86 13.52 -32.79
CA SER A 537 -26.13 13.13 -33.41
C SER A 537 -26.03 12.00 -34.44
N GLY A 538 -24.82 11.66 -34.91
CA GLY A 538 -24.58 10.68 -35.99
C GLY A 538 -24.87 9.21 -35.65
N CYS A 539 -25.66 8.93 -34.62
CA CYS A 539 -26.18 7.60 -34.26
C CYS A 539 -27.68 7.50 -34.63
N ARG A 540 -28.02 7.63 -35.91
CA ARG A 540 -29.30 7.13 -36.45
C ARG A 540 -29.06 5.92 -37.31
#